data_AF-A0A9N8H9J4-F1
#
_entry.id   AF-A0A9N8H9J4-F1
#
_cell.length_a   1.000
_cell.length_b   1.000
_cell.length_c   1.000
_cell.angle_alpha   90.00
_cell.angle_beta   90.00
_cell.angle_gamma   90.00
#
_symmetry.space_group_name_H-M   'P 1'
#
loop_
_entity.id
_entity.type
_entity.pdbx_description
1 polymer ?
#
loop_
_entity_poly.entity_id
_entity_poly.type
_entity_poly.pdbx_seq_one_letter_code
_entity_poly.pdbx_strand_id
1 'polypeptide(L)'
;MGQEHHHHHHDVLSSEVTAVVSASLFGMIGFLSVVVPIALWNFKFLFWSTHGWSHRAAGGCLLLWLCVGVLQAFQLHLYGNNARSPQQECLIYDTILGILGITTTLTAARDFPHKYVQNAKGQSGSLSQKALVTQGEMVEHSFYQCLNLLQAWYLHFLSSPQSTNANIKAWEPFLALWLVTSPWYLRKLFPINSFSHNWKFTPQHQRTPQETILYRIKKSQYMFYKHVLLHGLNISMALQQSTAVMQEYNHDNRMTATPAWRVYWLALNTSYVMEFFLQTLVRRNVIHNPTMLRLQQWLMTTSSIAAMWILAGRYYYYYGSSSQDDETMSMIHVRPLVCLMSLVLNLVHRHHDVFNVMITAGVFYYWQQQLQ
;
A
#
# COMPACT_ATOMS: atom_id res chain seq x y z
N MET A 1 0.75 33.28 30.41
CA MET A 1 1.39 33.62 29.11
C MET A 1 2.02 32.42 28.39
N GLY A 2 1.84 31.16 28.83
CA GLY A 2 2.34 29.97 28.12
C GLY A 2 1.29 29.18 27.32
N GLN A 3 -0.01 29.54 27.40
CA GLN A 3 -1.10 28.78 26.78
C GLN A 3 -1.41 29.18 25.32
N GLU A 4 -1.09 30.40 24.89
CA GLU A 4 -1.38 30.85 23.52
C GLU A 4 -0.44 30.25 22.47
N HIS A 5 0.77 29.82 22.84
CA HIS A 5 1.72 29.22 21.90
C HIS A 5 1.41 27.76 21.54
N HIS A 6 0.65 27.02 22.36
CA HIS A 6 0.29 25.64 22.06
C HIS A 6 -0.83 25.54 21.02
N HIS A 7 -1.86 26.40 21.09
CA HIS A 7 -2.97 26.35 20.12
C HIS A 7 -2.52 26.62 18.68
N HIS A 8 -1.60 27.56 18.47
CA HIS A 8 -1.17 27.93 17.12
C HIS A 8 -0.42 26.82 16.37
N HIS A 9 0.28 25.92 17.08
CA HIS A 9 1.00 24.80 16.46
C HIS A 9 0.08 23.63 16.08
N HIS A 10 -1.05 23.45 16.77
CA HIS A 10 -2.00 22.36 16.50
C HIS A 10 -2.85 22.62 15.25
N ASP A 11 -3.26 23.87 15.01
CA ASP A 11 -4.05 24.23 13.83
C ASP A 11 -3.25 24.09 12.53
N VAL A 12 -1.96 24.46 12.55
CA VAL A 12 -1.09 24.32 11.38
C VAL A 12 -0.88 22.86 11.01
N LEU A 13 -0.61 21.98 11.99
CA LEU A 13 -0.39 20.56 11.72
C LEU A 13 -1.65 19.88 11.16
N SER A 14 -2.84 20.21 11.65
CA SER A 14 -4.10 19.62 11.16
C SER A 14 -4.44 20.04 9.71
N SER A 15 -4.06 21.26 9.32
CA SER A 15 -4.25 21.77 7.96
C SER A 15 -3.35 21.07 6.92
N GLU A 16 -2.10 20.78 7.29
CA GLU A 16 -1.18 20.02 6.43
C GLU A 16 -1.62 18.56 6.29
N VAL A 17 -2.11 17.97 7.39
CA VAL A 17 -2.63 16.59 7.43
C VAL A 17 -3.79 16.39 6.47
N THR A 18 -4.73 17.34 6.49
CA THR A 18 -5.89 17.29 5.60
C THR A 18 -5.48 17.51 4.15
N ALA A 19 -4.60 18.46 3.85
CA ALA A 19 -4.16 18.76 2.49
C ALA A 19 -3.52 17.56 1.77
N VAL A 20 -2.67 16.77 2.44
CA VAL A 20 -1.98 15.63 1.81
C VAL A 20 -2.92 14.44 1.55
N VAL A 21 -3.81 14.14 2.52
CA VAL A 21 -4.86 13.14 2.34
C VAL A 21 -5.79 13.55 1.20
N SER A 22 -6.18 14.83 1.16
CA SER A 22 -6.96 15.41 0.06
C SER A 22 -6.25 15.23 -1.28
N ALA A 23 -4.96 15.56 -1.37
CA ALA A 23 -4.20 15.46 -2.62
C ALA A 23 -4.19 14.02 -3.17
N SER A 24 -3.97 13.02 -2.30
CA SER A 24 -3.99 11.62 -2.72
C SER A 24 -5.40 11.13 -3.06
N LEU A 25 -6.41 11.55 -2.30
CA LEU A 25 -7.81 11.21 -2.56
C LEU A 25 -8.31 11.82 -3.88
N PHE A 26 -8.03 13.10 -4.14
CA PHE A 26 -8.33 13.74 -5.41
C PHE A 26 -7.52 13.13 -6.56
N GLY A 27 -6.29 12.70 -6.32
CA GLY A 27 -5.52 11.91 -7.27
C GLY A 27 -6.23 10.61 -7.64
N MET A 28 -6.80 9.89 -6.67
CA MET A 28 -7.57 8.68 -6.91
C MET A 28 -8.90 8.95 -7.65
N ILE A 29 -9.62 10.00 -7.25
CA ILE A 29 -10.85 10.44 -7.91
C ILE A 29 -10.56 10.78 -9.38
N GLY A 30 -9.51 11.57 -9.65
CA GLY A 30 -9.11 11.96 -10.99
C GLY A 30 -8.70 10.78 -11.86
N PHE A 31 -8.02 9.78 -11.30
CA PHE A 31 -7.71 8.54 -12.02
C PHE A 31 -9.00 7.78 -12.39
N LEU A 32 -9.90 7.55 -11.42
CA LEU A 32 -11.14 6.81 -11.66
C LEU A 32 -12.08 7.57 -12.60
N SER A 33 -12.14 8.90 -12.53
CA SER A 33 -12.96 9.72 -13.44
C SER A 33 -12.50 9.66 -14.89
N VAL A 34 -11.27 9.22 -15.15
CA VAL A 34 -10.79 8.94 -16.51
C VAL A 34 -11.07 7.49 -16.91
N VAL A 35 -10.67 6.53 -16.06
CA VAL A 35 -10.72 5.10 -16.42
C VAL A 35 -12.14 4.54 -16.44
N VAL A 36 -13.01 4.95 -15.51
CA VAL A 36 -14.38 4.45 -15.41
C VAL A 36 -15.21 4.85 -16.64
N PRO A 37 -15.26 6.13 -17.08
CA PRO A 37 -16.00 6.48 -18.29
C PRO A 37 -15.48 5.76 -19.53
N ILE A 38 -14.15 5.60 -19.67
CA ILE A 38 -13.57 4.84 -20.79
C ILE A 38 -14.06 3.39 -20.78
N ALA A 39 -14.05 2.74 -19.61
CA ALA A 39 -14.50 1.35 -19.47
C ALA A 39 -16.00 1.20 -19.74
N LEU A 40 -16.83 2.13 -19.25
CA LEU A 40 -18.28 2.14 -19.46
C LEU A 40 -18.66 2.43 -20.92
N TRP A 41 -18.01 3.42 -21.54
CA TRP A 41 -18.25 3.75 -22.96
C TRP A 41 -17.97 2.56 -23.87
N ASN A 42 -16.96 1.77 -23.53
CA ASN A 42 -16.54 0.60 -24.29
C ASN A 42 -17.04 -0.73 -23.71
N PHE A 43 -18.11 -0.71 -22.89
CA PHE A 43 -18.54 -1.87 -22.09
C PHE A 43 -18.79 -3.12 -22.94
N LYS A 44 -19.56 -3.00 -24.03
CA LYS A 44 -19.85 -4.14 -24.94
C LYS A 44 -18.58 -4.74 -25.52
N PHE A 45 -17.64 -3.89 -25.92
CA PHE A 45 -16.39 -4.36 -26.52
C PHE A 45 -15.43 -4.97 -25.49
N LEU A 46 -15.41 -4.41 -24.28
CA LEU A 46 -14.53 -4.85 -23.20
C LEU A 46 -15.03 -6.10 -22.48
N PHE A 47 -16.32 -6.24 -22.21
CA PHE A 47 -16.80 -7.31 -21.32
C PHE A 47 -17.52 -8.45 -22.03
N TRP A 48 -17.91 -8.30 -23.30
CA TRP A 48 -18.63 -9.36 -24.05
C TRP A 48 -17.74 -10.25 -24.93
N SER A 49 -16.48 -9.87 -25.16
CA SER A 49 -15.59 -10.71 -25.95
C SER A 49 -15.13 -11.94 -25.14
N THR A 50 -15.02 -13.09 -25.78
CA THR A 50 -14.66 -14.36 -25.14
C THR A 50 -13.18 -14.45 -24.74
N HIS A 51 -12.28 -13.87 -25.52
CA HIS A 51 -10.83 -13.92 -25.26
C HIS A 51 -10.40 -12.96 -24.14
N GLY A 52 -9.78 -13.48 -23.08
CA GLY A 52 -9.36 -12.70 -21.91
C GLY A 52 -10.54 -12.18 -21.08
N TRP A 53 -11.66 -12.90 -21.10
CA TRP A 53 -12.87 -12.50 -20.37
C TRP A 53 -12.66 -12.53 -18.85
N SER A 54 -11.95 -13.53 -18.32
CA SER A 54 -11.78 -13.70 -16.88
C SER A 54 -11.01 -12.54 -16.25
N HIS A 55 -9.91 -12.11 -16.88
CA HIS A 55 -9.16 -10.94 -16.45
C HIS A 55 -9.97 -9.66 -16.50
N ARG A 56 -10.73 -9.46 -17.58
CA ARG A 56 -11.54 -8.25 -17.75
C ARG A 56 -12.67 -8.18 -16.75
N ALA A 57 -13.38 -9.28 -16.53
CA ALA A 57 -14.41 -9.37 -15.50
C ALA A 57 -13.82 -9.08 -14.11
N ALA A 58 -12.69 -9.70 -13.75
CA ALA A 58 -12.01 -9.43 -12.49
C ALA A 58 -11.60 -7.96 -12.35
N GLY A 59 -11.00 -7.37 -13.39
CA GLY A 59 -10.62 -5.96 -13.41
C GLY A 59 -11.81 -4.99 -13.36
N GLY A 60 -12.94 -5.35 -13.97
CA GLY A 60 -14.20 -4.61 -13.85
C GLY A 60 -14.77 -4.64 -12.44
N CYS A 61 -14.81 -5.82 -11.81
CA CYS A 61 -15.20 -5.96 -10.40
C CYS A 61 -14.28 -5.16 -9.47
N LEU A 62 -12.96 -5.21 -9.71
CA LEU A 62 -11.99 -4.41 -8.98
C LEU A 62 -12.26 -2.91 -9.14
N LEU A 63 -12.52 -2.44 -10.36
CA LEU A 63 -12.81 -1.02 -10.64
C LEU A 63 -14.07 -0.55 -9.91
N LEU A 64 -15.13 -1.35 -9.91
CA LEU A 64 -16.35 -1.06 -9.14
C LEU A 64 -16.07 -0.99 -7.64
N TRP A 65 -15.30 -1.95 -7.12
CA TRP A 65 -14.94 -1.97 -5.69
C TRP A 65 -14.07 -0.77 -5.29
N LEU A 66 -13.18 -0.32 -6.18
CA LEU A 66 -12.38 0.90 -5.99
C LEU A 66 -13.27 2.15 -5.93
N CYS A 67 -14.31 2.25 -6.76
CA CYS A 67 -15.27 3.36 -6.68
C CYS A 67 -15.97 3.41 -5.32
N VAL A 68 -16.40 2.25 -4.78
CA VAL A 68 -16.99 2.17 -3.43
C VAL A 68 -16.02 2.67 -2.37
N GLY A 69 -14.75 2.26 -2.45
CA GLY A 69 -13.73 2.69 -1.49
C GLY A 69 -13.40 4.17 -1.56
N VAL A 70 -13.31 4.74 -2.77
CA VAL A 70 -13.08 6.18 -2.93
C VAL A 70 -14.26 6.99 -2.40
N LEU A 71 -15.50 6.54 -2.62
CA LEU A 71 -16.69 7.16 -2.03
C LEU A 71 -16.65 7.09 -0.50
N GLN A 72 -16.31 5.94 0.08
CA GLN A 72 -16.16 5.77 1.52
C GLN A 72 -15.06 6.69 2.09
N ALA A 73 -13.90 6.75 1.43
CA ALA A 73 -12.79 7.62 1.84
C ALA A 73 -13.15 9.10 1.72
N PHE A 74 -13.92 9.48 0.71
CA PHE A 74 -14.42 10.84 0.52
C PHE A 74 -15.46 11.23 1.58
N GLN A 75 -16.39 10.34 1.92
CA GLN A 75 -17.33 10.55 3.02
C GLN A 75 -16.59 10.73 4.35
N LEU A 76 -15.60 9.87 4.62
CA LEU A 76 -14.79 9.97 5.84
C LEU A 76 -13.97 11.27 5.86
N HIS A 77 -13.50 11.76 4.70
CA HIS A 77 -12.80 13.03 4.59
C HIS A 77 -13.72 14.23 4.87
N LEU A 78 -14.97 14.22 4.40
CA LEU A 78 -15.93 15.31 4.59
C LEU A 78 -16.55 15.35 5.99
N TYR A 79 -16.93 14.18 6.52
CA TYR A 79 -17.72 14.07 7.75
C TYR A 79 -16.87 13.67 8.97
N GLY A 80 -15.57 13.46 8.78
CA GLY A 80 -14.62 13.14 9.85
C GLY A 80 -15.06 11.93 10.68
N ASN A 81 -15.01 12.07 12.01
CA ASN A 81 -15.30 10.98 12.94
C ASN A 81 -16.76 10.48 12.90
N ASN A 82 -17.70 11.29 12.41
CA ASN A 82 -19.12 10.94 12.37
C ASN A 82 -19.45 9.91 11.28
N ALA A 83 -18.55 9.70 10.31
CA ALA A 83 -18.70 8.73 9.22
C ALA A 83 -17.78 7.51 9.37
N ARG A 84 -17.27 7.23 10.58
CA ARG A 84 -16.45 6.04 10.81
C ARG A 84 -17.28 4.78 10.60
N SER A 85 -16.92 4.01 9.58
CA SER A 85 -17.45 2.67 9.40
C SER A 85 -16.95 1.75 10.53
N PRO A 86 -17.78 0.80 10.99
CA PRO A 86 -17.36 -0.29 11.84
C PRO A 86 -16.08 -0.95 11.34
N GLN A 87 -15.19 -1.35 12.25
CA GLN A 87 -13.91 -1.98 11.90
C GLN A 87 -14.10 -3.24 11.06
N GLN A 88 -15.16 -4.00 11.35
CA GLN A 88 -15.51 -5.19 10.58
C GLN A 88 -15.80 -4.85 9.11
N GLU A 89 -16.46 -3.73 8.83
CA GLU A 89 -16.69 -3.27 7.45
C GLU A 89 -15.38 -2.89 6.76
N CYS A 90 -14.47 -2.20 7.46
CA CYS A 90 -13.14 -1.89 6.93
C CYS A 90 -12.35 -3.17 6.59
N LEU A 91 -12.38 -4.17 7.48
CA LEU A 91 -11.71 -5.45 7.28
C LEU A 91 -12.30 -6.22 6.09
N ILE A 92 -13.63 -6.31 6.00
CA ILE A 92 -14.31 -6.96 4.87
C ILE A 92 -13.94 -6.25 3.57
N TYR A 93 -13.97 -4.91 3.57
CA TYR A 93 -13.60 -4.12 2.41
C TYR A 93 -12.17 -4.37 1.96
N ASP A 94 -11.20 -4.32 2.89
CA ASP A 94 -9.78 -4.49 2.59
C ASP A 94 -9.49 -5.90 2.09
N THR A 95 -10.20 -6.89 2.66
CA THR A 95 -10.13 -8.29 2.24
C THR A 95 -10.63 -8.48 0.81
N ILE A 96 -11.81 -7.95 0.49
CA ILE A 96 -12.37 -8.04 -0.87
C ILE A 96 -11.47 -7.31 -1.85
N LEU A 97 -10.97 -6.11 -1.52
CA LEU A 97 -10.09 -5.35 -2.40
C LEU A 97 -8.79 -6.12 -2.68
N GLY A 98 -8.15 -6.69 -1.64
CA GLY A 98 -6.95 -7.48 -1.79
C GLY A 98 -7.16 -8.73 -2.65
N ILE A 99 -8.25 -9.48 -2.40
CA ILE A 99 -8.62 -10.69 -3.17
C ILE A 99 -8.90 -10.33 -4.63
N LEU A 100 -9.65 -9.26 -4.91
CA LEU A 100 -9.91 -8.79 -6.27
C LEU A 100 -8.61 -8.39 -6.97
N GLY A 101 -7.67 -7.76 -6.25
CA GLY A 101 -6.34 -7.45 -6.76
C GLY A 101 -5.55 -8.71 -7.14
N ILE A 102 -5.47 -9.69 -6.25
CA ILE A 102 -4.80 -10.98 -6.50
C ILE A 102 -5.47 -11.69 -7.70
N THR A 103 -6.80 -11.74 -7.72
CA THR A 103 -7.55 -12.40 -8.79
C THR A 103 -7.31 -11.72 -10.13
N THR A 104 -7.31 -10.39 -10.18
CA THR A 104 -7.06 -9.62 -11.42
C THR A 104 -5.66 -9.86 -11.96
N THR A 105 -4.64 -9.95 -11.09
CA THR A 105 -3.26 -10.24 -11.51
C THR A 105 -3.07 -11.69 -11.97
N LEU A 106 -3.63 -12.66 -11.26
CA LEU A 106 -3.53 -14.08 -11.63
C LEU A 106 -4.30 -14.41 -12.91
N THR A 107 -5.49 -13.84 -13.08
CA THR A 107 -6.26 -13.97 -14.33
C THR A 107 -5.55 -13.29 -15.49
N ALA A 108 -4.84 -12.18 -15.27
CA ALA A 108 -3.96 -11.60 -16.29
C ALA A 108 -2.86 -12.59 -16.71
N ALA A 109 -2.18 -13.19 -15.74
CA ALA A 109 -1.11 -14.16 -15.99
C ALA A 109 -1.60 -15.40 -16.75
N ARG A 110 -2.84 -15.83 -16.49
CA ARG A 110 -3.51 -16.94 -17.18
C ARG A 110 -3.95 -16.57 -18.58
N ASP A 111 -4.63 -15.44 -18.74
CA ASP A 111 -5.28 -15.05 -20.00
C ASP A 111 -4.30 -14.44 -21.01
N PHE A 112 -3.16 -13.93 -20.52
CA PHE A 112 -2.10 -13.35 -21.32
C PHE A 112 -0.76 -14.07 -21.11
N PRO A 113 -0.67 -15.38 -21.45
CA PRO A 113 0.57 -16.13 -21.30
C PRO A 113 1.56 -15.67 -22.39
N HIS A 114 2.28 -14.59 -22.13
CA HIS A 114 3.38 -14.11 -22.96
C HIS A 114 4.63 -14.98 -22.81
N LYS A 115 4.45 -16.30 -22.80
CA LYS A 115 5.52 -17.29 -22.57
C LYS A 115 6.67 -17.15 -23.58
N TYR A 116 6.41 -16.53 -24.73
CA TYR A 116 7.37 -16.32 -25.82
C TYR A 116 7.61 -14.85 -26.20
N VAL A 117 7.00 -13.86 -25.53
CA VAL A 117 7.32 -12.45 -25.78
C VAL A 117 8.49 -12.06 -24.90
N GLN A 118 9.68 -12.04 -25.49
CA GLN A 118 10.87 -11.48 -24.84
C GLN A 118 10.91 -9.98 -25.15
N ASN A 119 10.70 -9.15 -24.13
CA ASN A 119 11.03 -7.72 -24.26
C ASN A 119 12.52 -7.59 -24.60
N ALA A 120 12.87 -6.55 -25.35
CA ALA A 120 14.29 -6.22 -25.53
C ALA A 120 14.95 -6.04 -24.15
N LYS A 121 16.21 -6.49 -24.01
CA LYS A 121 16.92 -6.51 -22.72
C LYS A 121 16.78 -5.15 -22.03
N GLY A 122 16.26 -5.14 -20.79
CA GLY A 122 16.04 -3.98 -19.92
C GLY A 122 14.91 -3.02 -20.28
N GLN A 123 13.98 -3.44 -21.14
CA GLN A 123 12.65 -2.87 -21.19
C GLN A 123 11.72 -3.68 -20.26
N SER A 124 10.93 -3.01 -19.42
CA SER A 124 9.83 -3.60 -18.65
C SER A 124 8.52 -3.00 -19.14
N GLY A 125 7.44 -3.78 -19.14
CA GLY A 125 6.15 -3.39 -19.73
C GLY A 125 5.46 -2.17 -19.08
N SER A 126 5.95 -1.74 -17.92
CA SER A 126 5.54 -0.52 -17.21
C SER A 126 6.36 0.72 -17.55
N LEU A 127 7.54 0.53 -18.13
CA LEU A 127 8.55 1.58 -18.26
C LEU A 127 8.81 1.97 -19.71
N SER A 128 8.60 1.05 -20.66
CA SER A 128 8.88 1.30 -22.08
C SER A 128 7.61 1.15 -22.92
N GLN A 129 7.45 2.05 -23.88
CA GLN A 129 6.33 2.03 -24.85
C GLN A 129 6.33 0.77 -25.74
N LYS A 130 7.46 0.06 -25.82
CA LYS A 130 7.66 -1.11 -26.70
C LYS A 130 7.63 -2.44 -25.94
N ALA A 131 7.55 -2.43 -24.62
CA ALA A 131 7.55 -3.63 -23.81
C ALA A 131 6.15 -4.00 -23.32
N LEU A 132 5.94 -5.30 -23.13
CA LEU A 132 4.73 -5.86 -22.54
C LEU A 132 5.08 -6.50 -21.20
N VAL A 133 4.15 -6.49 -20.24
CA VAL A 133 4.37 -7.25 -19.01
C VAL A 133 4.39 -8.74 -19.33
N THR A 134 5.39 -9.42 -18.80
CA THR A 134 5.57 -10.86 -18.93
C THR A 134 4.71 -11.62 -17.93
N GLN A 135 4.39 -12.88 -18.23
CA GLN A 135 3.65 -13.75 -17.31
C GLN A 135 4.37 -13.88 -15.95
N GLY A 136 5.70 -13.96 -15.95
CA GLY A 136 6.51 -14.02 -14.73
C GLY A 136 6.36 -12.75 -13.88
N GLU A 137 6.35 -11.57 -14.51
CA GLU A 137 6.09 -10.30 -13.81
C GLU A 137 4.67 -10.28 -13.20
N MET A 138 3.64 -10.76 -13.92
CA MET A 138 2.27 -10.80 -13.38
C MET A 138 2.15 -11.72 -12.16
N VAL A 139 2.77 -12.91 -12.20
CA VAL A 139 2.78 -13.85 -11.06
C VAL A 139 3.56 -13.26 -9.88
N GLU A 140 4.68 -12.60 -10.13
CA GLU A 140 5.43 -11.88 -9.09
C GLU A 140 4.60 -10.76 -8.45
N HIS A 141 3.85 -9.99 -9.23
CA HIS A 141 2.93 -8.97 -8.71
C HIS A 141 1.82 -9.57 -7.84
N SER A 142 1.28 -10.73 -8.20
CA SER A 142 0.26 -11.42 -7.38
C SER A 142 0.81 -11.83 -6.00
N PHE A 143 2.08 -12.22 -5.93
CA PHE A 143 2.76 -12.51 -4.66
C PHE A 143 2.87 -11.24 -3.79
N TYR A 144 3.28 -10.11 -4.37
CA TYR A 144 3.33 -8.84 -3.64
C TYR A 144 1.95 -8.37 -3.18
N GLN A 145 0.92 -8.59 -4.00
CA GLN A 145 -0.45 -8.28 -3.64
C GLN A 145 -0.96 -9.14 -2.47
N CYS A 146 -0.56 -10.42 -2.43
CA CYS A 146 -0.82 -11.29 -1.28
C CYS A 146 -0.14 -10.77 0.00
N LEU A 147 1.14 -10.35 -0.09
CA LEU A 147 1.85 -9.75 1.05
C LEU A 147 1.15 -8.48 1.57
N ASN A 148 0.67 -7.62 0.67
CA ASN A 148 -0.08 -6.42 1.04
C ASN A 148 -1.39 -6.80 1.77
N LEU A 149 -2.12 -7.81 1.30
CA LEU A 149 -3.35 -8.28 1.96
C LEU A 149 -3.06 -8.85 3.36
N LEU A 150 -2.00 -9.65 3.50
CA LEU A 150 -1.57 -10.16 4.80
C LEU A 150 -1.18 -9.03 5.75
N GLN A 151 -0.53 -7.97 5.24
CA GLN A 151 -0.26 -6.76 6.02
C GLN A 151 -1.56 -6.08 6.49
N ALA A 152 -2.56 -5.94 5.61
CA ALA A 152 -3.84 -5.36 6.01
C ALA A 152 -4.52 -6.17 7.12
N TRP A 153 -4.55 -7.50 7.00
CA TRP A 153 -5.08 -8.38 8.05
C TRP A 153 -4.31 -8.25 9.36
N TYR A 154 -2.98 -8.21 9.29
CA TYR A 154 -2.12 -8.00 10.45
C TYR A 154 -2.44 -6.69 11.17
N LEU A 155 -2.59 -5.58 10.44
CA LEU A 155 -2.92 -4.29 11.04
C LEU A 155 -4.35 -4.26 11.60
N HIS A 156 -5.31 -4.92 10.97
CA HIS A 156 -6.66 -5.07 11.52
C HIS A 156 -6.66 -5.91 12.80
N PHE A 157 -5.84 -6.96 12.87
CA PHE A 157 -5.65 -7.75 14.09
C PHE A 157 -5.11 -6.88 15.23
N LEU A 158 -4.04 -6.11 14.97
CA LEU A 158 -3.46 -5.20 15.97
C LEU A 158 -4.38 -4.04 16.37
N SER A 159 -5.29 -3.63 15.49
CA SER A 159 -6.27 -2.57 15.76
C SER A 159 -7.58 -3.10 16.35
N SER A 160 -7.74 -4.40 16.62
CA SER A 160 -9.00 -4.97 17.11
C SER A 160 -9.27 -4.60 18.58
N PRO A 161 -10.50 -4.21 18.97
CA PRO A 161 -10.84 -3.89 20.35
C PRO A 161 -10.70 -5.11 21.30
N GLN A 162 -10.80 -6.33 20.79
CA GLN A 162 -10.49 -7.54 21.57
C GLN A 162 -9.00 -7.64 21.90
N SER A 163 -8.15 -7.09 21.03
CA SER A 163 -6.70 -6.98 21.21
C SER A 163 -6.34 -5.84 22.18
N THR A 164 -7.21 -4.85 22.39
CA THR A 164 -6.95 -3.75 23.34
C THR A 164 -7.57 -3.98 24.72
N ASN A 165 -8.59 -4.84 24.85
CA ASN A 165 -9.35 -5.03 26.10
C ASN A 165 -9.03 -6.35 26.82
N ALA A 166 -8.39 -7.31 26.14
CA ALA A 166 -7.86 -8.52 26.77
C ALA A 166 -6.38 -8.33 27.12
N ASN A 167 -5.90 -9.05 28.13
CA ASN A 167 -4.47 -9.21 28.47
C ASN A 167 -3.70 -9.80 27.28
N ILE A 168 -3.48 -9.02 26.22
CA ILE A 168 -2.60 -9.41 25.13
C ILE A 168 -1.24 -9.64 25.74
N LYS A 169 -0.77 -10.87 25.63
CA LYS A 169 0.58 -11.19 26.05
C LYS A 169 1.52 -10.47 25.11
N ALA A 170 2.60 -9.91 25.65
CA ALA A 170 3.58 -9.15 24.87
C ALA A 170 4.14 -9.89 23.65
N TRP A 171 4.05 -11.23 23.60
CA TRP A 171 4.51 -12.03 22.46
C TRP A 171 3.53 -12.09 21.28
N GLU A 172 2.22 -11.83 21.46
CA GLU A 172 1.23 -12.00 20.40
C GLU A 172 1.47 -11.08 19.18
N PRO A 173 1.78 -9.77 19.35
CA PRO A 173 2.11 -8.91 18.21
C PRO A 173 3.37 -9.38 17.45
N PHE A 174 4.34 -10.00 18.13
CA PHE A 174 5.55 -10.55 17.50
C PHE A 174 5.27 -11.87 16.76
N LEU A 175 4.38 -12.72 17.29
CA LEU A 175 3.95 -13.91 16.56
C LEU A 175 3.20 -13.50 15.28
N ALA A 176 2.29 -12.53 15.38
CA ALA A 176 1.58 -11.99 14.23
C ALA A 176 2.55 -11.33 13.22
N LEU A 177 3.58 -10.62 13.70
CA LEU A 177 4.65 -10.06 12.87
C LEU A 177 5.44 -11.15 12.14
N TRP A 178 5.76 -12.26 12.82
CA TRP A 178 6.41 -13.40 12.19
C TRP A 178 5.53 -14.03 11.12
N LEU A 179 4.24 -14.27 11.43
CA LEU A 179 3.27 -14.85 10.49
C LEU A 179 3.11 -14.00 9.23
N VAL A 180 2.92 -12.68 9.36
CA VAL A 180 2.77 -11.77 8.20
C VAL A 180 4.05 -11.69 7.36
N THR A 181 5.21 -11.89 7.96
CA THR A 181 6.51 -11.83 7.27
C THR A 181 6.93 -13.20 6.70
N SER A 182 6.43 -14.31 7.26
CA SER A 182 6.79 -15.68 6.87
C SER A 182 6.64 -16.02 5.37
N PRO A 183 5.69 -15.46 4.58
CA PRO A 183 5.60 -15.78 3.16
C PRO A 183 6.85 -15.36 2.37
N TRP A 184 7.71 -14.50 2.91
CA TRP A 184 9.01 -14.20 2.30
C TRP A 184 9.93 -15.42 2.19
N TYR A 185 9.76 -16.45 3.03
CA TYR A 185 10.46 -17.74 2.85
C TYR A 185 10.08 -18.42 1.53
N LEU A 186 8.84 -18.22 1.09
CA LEU A 186 8.33 -18.77 -0.17
C LEU A 186 8.74 -17.91 -1.38
N ARG A 187 9.40 -16.76 -1.20
CA ARG A 187 9.79 -15.85 -2.31
C ARG A 187 10.55 -16.57 -3.42
N LYS A 188 11.36 -17.58 -3.09
CA LYS A 188 12.15 -18.36 -4.05
C LYS A 188 11.30 -19.22 -5.00
N LEU A 189 10.05 -19.52 -4.63
CA LEU A 189 9.10 -20.28 -5.45
C LEU A 189 8.47 -19.43 -6.56
N PHE A 190 8.53 -18.10 -6.42
CA PHE A 190 7.96 -17.16 -7.38
C PHE A 190 9.04 -16.63 -8.33
N PRO A 191 8.69 -16.27 -9.58
CA PRO A 191 9.63 -15.64 -10.51
C PRO A 191 10.33 -14.44 -9.88
N ILE A 192 11.64 -14.30 -10.11
CA ILE A 192 12.43 -13.16 -9.64
C ILE A 192 12.84 -12.34 -10.86
N ASN A 193 12.08 -11.29 -11.17
CA ASN A 193 12.45 -10.38 -12.25
C ASN A 193 13.31 -9.25 -11.67
N SER A 194 14.62 -9.49 -11.58
CA SER A 194 15.55 -8.47 -11.09
C SER A 194 15.64 -7.31 -12.08
N PHE A 195 15.03 -6.18 -11.71
CA PHE A 195 15.18 -4.88 -12.39
C PHE A 195 16.64 -4.53 -12.66
N SER A 196 17.57 -4.90 -11.76
CA SER A 196 19.00 -4.60 -11.92
C SER A 196 19.71 -5.53 -12.90
N HIS A 197 19.28 -6.78 -13.00
CA HIS A 197 19.83 -7.74 -13.95
C HIS A 197 19.42 -7.34 -15.37
N ASN A 198 18.14 -7.04 -15.59
CA ASN A 198 17.62 -6.62 -16.88
C ASN A 198 18.26 -5.31 -17.39
N TRP A 199 18.52 -4.36 -16.47
CA TRP A 199 19.11 -3.07 -16.82
C TRP A 199 20.61 -3.10 -17.13
N LYS A 200 21.37 -4.10 -16.64
CA LYS A 200 22.82 -4.20 -16.90
C LYS A 200 23.13 -4.61 -18.34
N PHE A 201 22.26 -5.39 -18.98
CA PHE A 201 22.51 -5.97 -20.30
C PHE A 201 21.88 -5.21 -21.48
N THR A 202 21.27 -4.05 -21.23
CA THR A 202 20.69 -3.20 -22.29
C THR A 202 21.75 -2.30 -22.91
N PRO A 203 21.92 -2.26 -24.23
CA PRO A 203 22.78 -1.26 -24.85
C PRO A 203 22.31 0.18 -24.56
N GLN A 204 23.24 1.09 -24.29
CA GLN A 204 22.95 2.46 -23.84
C GLN A 204 22.13 3.27 -24.86
N HIS A 205 22.29 2.98 -26.17
CA HIS A 205 21.55 3.61 -27.27
C HIS A 205 20.07 3.20 -27.38
N GLN A 206 19.65 2.14 -26.68
CA GLN A 206 18.25 1.68 -26.68
C GLN A 206 17.44 2.23 -25.49
N ARG A 207 18.05 3.09 -24.67
CA ARG A 207 17.43 3.68 -23.49
C ARG A 207 17.20 5.16 -23.71
N THR A 208 15.97 5.60 -23.51
CA THR A 208 15.72 7.03 -23.39
C THR A 208 16.11 7.54 -21.99
N PRO A 209 16.51 8.82 -21.86
CA PRO A 209 16.75 9.43 -20.55
C PRO A 209 15.52 9.34 -19.64
N GLN A 210 14.32 9.48 -20.22
CA GLN A 210 13.05 9.40 -19.50
C GLN A 210 12.81 7.99 -18.91
N GLU A 211 13.03 6.93 -19.68
CA GLU A 211 12.95 5.53 -19.19
C GLU A 211 13.95 5.28 -18.05
N THR A 212 15.13 5.89 -18.11
CA THR A 212 16.16 5.76 -17.06
C THR A 212 15.75 6.42 -15.75
N ILE A 213 15.16 7.62 -15.82
CA ILE A 213 14.65 8.31 -14.64
C ILE A 213 13.48 7.51 -14.04
N LEU A 214 12.53 7.10 -14.88
CA LEU A 214 11.36 6.34 -14.44
C LEU A 214 11.75 5.00 -13.80
N TYR A 215 12.75 4.32 -14.37
CA TYR A 215 13.35 3.12 -13.78
C TYR A 215 13.88 3.37 -12.36
N ARG A 216 14.64 4.44 -12.16
CA ARG A 216 15.21 4.77 -10.83
C ARG A 216 14.10 5.07 -9.83
N ILE A 217 13.09 5.83 -10.24
CA ILE A 217 11.92 6.15 -9.40
C ILE A 217 11.20 4.86 -8.99
N LYS A 218 10.83 4.01 -9.95
CA LYS A 218 10.12 2.75 -9.68
C LYS A 218 10.92 1.82 -8.76
N LYS A 219 12.24 1.74 -8.96
CA LYS A 219 13.13 0.96 -8.10
C LYS A 219 13.20 1.51 -6.68
N SER A 220 13.32 2.84 -6.52
CA SER A 220 13.33 3.48 -5.21
C SER A 220 12.00 3.30 -4.49
N GLN A 221 10.87 3.46 -5.20
CA GLN A 221 9.54 3.16 -4.70
C GLN A 221 9.43 1.72 -4.21
N TYR A 222 9.87 0.75 -5.00
CA TYR A 222 9.86 -0.65 -4.60
C TYR A 222 10.65 -0.91 -3.30
N MET A 223 11.87 -0.38 -3.19
CA MET A 223 12.69 -0.54 -1.98
C MET A 223 12.03 0.12 -0.77
N PHE A 224 11.44 1.30 -0.96
CA PHE A 224 10.72 2.03 0.06
C PHE A 224 9.47 1.26 0.54
N TYR A 225 8.59 0.84 -0.38
CA TYR A 225 7.40 0.06 -0.05
C TYR A 225 7.77 -1.22 0.71
N LYS A 226 8.78 -1.96 0.25
CA LYS A 226 9.19 -3.20 0.90
C LYS A 226 9.79 -2.96 2.29
N HIS A 227 10.83 -2.15 2.40
CA HIS A 227 11.60 -2.11 3.64
C HIS A 227 11.04 -1.11 4.66
N VAL A 228 10.49 0.00 4.20
CA VAL A 228 9.98 1.04 5.08
C VAL A 228 8.52 0.79 5.43
N LEU A 229 7.66 0.56 4.43
CA LEU A 229 6.22 0.43 4.65
C LEU A 229 5.73 -0.98 4.93
N LEU A 230 6.32 -2.03 4.36
CA LEU A 230 5.91 -3.40 4.67
C LEU A 230 6.59 -3.86 5.96
N HIS A 231 7.92 -3.77 6.03
CA HIS A 231 8.67 -4.25 7.19
C HIS A 231 8.71 -3.23 8.35
N GLY A 232 9.19 -2.01 8.10
CA GLY A 232 9.35 -0.99 9.14
C GLY A 232 8.04 -0.60 9.83
N LEU A 233 6.95 -0.42 9.08
CA LEU A 233 5.63 -0.17 9.63
C LEU A 233 5.16 -1.33 10.51
N ASN A 234 5.24 -2.57 10.02
CA ASN A 234 4.77 -3.73 10.79
C ASN A 234 5.53 -3.86 12.11
N ILE A 235 6.85 -3.67 12.09
CA ILE A 235 7.66 -3.68 13.33
C ILE A 235 7.21 -2.56 14.27
N SER A 236 7.02 -1.34 13.76
CA SER A 236 6.59 -0.20 14.57
C SER A 236 5.26 -0.47 15.27
N MET A 237 4.29 -1.06 14.54
CA MET A 237 2.99 -1.41 15.09
C MET A 237 3.06 -2.55 16.11
N ALA A 238 3.89 -3.57 15.88
CA ALA A 238 4.14 -4.64 16.86
C ALA A 238 4.66 -4.08 18.18
N LEU A 239 5.67 -3.20 18.11
CA LEU A 239 6.29 -2.57 19.27
C LEU A 239 5.30 -1.70 20.05
N GLN A 240 4.48 -0.92 19.33
CA GLN A 240 3.46 -0.07 19.94
C GLN A 240 2.44 -0.89 20.75
N GLN A 241 1.99 -2.03 20.23
CA GLN A 241 1.03 -2.90 20.92
C GLN A 241 1.63 -3.69 22.09
N SER A 242 2.95 -3.91 22.08
CA SER A 242 3.63 -4.73 23.10
C SER A 242 4.03 -3.95 24.36
N THR A 243 3.67 -2.66 24.46
CA THR A 243 4.12 -1.77 25.53
C THR A 243 2.99 -1.47 26.50
N ALA A 244 3.13 -1.90 27.76
CA ALA A 244 2.10 -1.76 28.81
C ALA A 244 1.65 -0.30 29.02
N VAL A 245 2.58 0.66 29.02
CA VAL A 245 2.30 2.11 29.17
C VAL A 245 1.39 2.66 28.06
N MET A 246 1.42 2.06 26.87
CA MET A 246 0.54 2.49 25.77
C MET A 246 -0.79 1.74 25.74
N GLN A 247 -0.89 0.55 26.34
CA GLN A 247 -2.14 -0.22 26.39
C GLN A 247 -3.24 0.50 27.19
N GLU A 248 -2.87 1.21 28.26
CA GLU A 248 -3.81 1.95 29.12
C GLU A 248 -4.48 3.14 28.43
N TYR A 249 -3.86 3.71 27.39
CA TYR A 249 -4.38 4.85 26.60
C TYR A 249 -4.88 4.49 25.20
N ASN A 250 -4.84 3.21 24.81
CA ASN A 250 -5.03 2.75 23.43
C ASN A 250 -6.46 2.31 23.08
N HIS A 251 -7.48 2.76 23.82
CA HIS A 251 -8.84 2.20 23.71
C HIS A 251 -9.51 2.34 22.34
N ASP A 252 -8.97 3.15 21.41
CA ASP A 252 -9.53 3.27 20.05
C ASP A 252 -8.49 3.52 18.96
N ASN A 253 -7.34 2.83 19.05
CA ASN A 253 -6.22 3.05 18.14
C ASN A 253 -6.37 2.31 16.78
N ARG A 254 -7.40 2.70 16.02
CA ARG A 254 -7.79 2.06 14.76
C ARG A 254 -7.11 2.70 13.56
N MET A 255 -5.80 2.45 13.39
CA MET A 255 -5.04 2.91 12.21
C MET A 255 -5.77 2.57 10.91
N THR A 256 -6.35 1.36 10.83
CA THR A 256 -7.01 0.86 9.61
C THR A 256 -8.32 1.57 9.26
N ALA A 257 -8.90 2.32 10.20
CA ALA A 257 -10.09 3.14 9.97
C ALA A 257 -9.75 4.61 9.67
N THR A 258 -8.48 5.02 9.74
CA THR A 258 -8.07 6.41 9.47
C THR A 258 -8.17 6.75 7.98
N PRO A 259 -8.56 7.99 7.61
CA PRO A 259 -8.59 8.43 6.21
C PRO A 259 -7.28 8.19 5.47
N ALA A 260 -6.16 8.42 6.16
CA ALA A 260 -4.83 8.20 5.62
C ALA A 260 -4.60 6.73 5.22
N TRP A 261 -4.92 5.78 6.10
CA TRP A 261 -4.81 4.36 5.78
C TRP A 261 -5.74 3.98 4.63
N ARG A 262 -7.00 4.43 4.65
CA ARG A 262 -7.97 4.11 3.58
C ARG A 262 -7.43 4.57 2.22
N VAL A 263 -6.97 5.81 2.11
CA VAL A 263 -6.44 6.37 0.86
C VAL A 263 -5.14 5.68 0.44
N TYR A 264 -4.24 5.40 1.38
CA TYR A 264 -3.02 4.63 1.13
C TYR A 264 -3.33 3.23 0.58
N TRP A 265 -4.22 2.50 1.24
CA TRP A 265 -4.60 1.15 0.86
C TRP A 265 -5.23 1.13 -0.53
N LEU A 266 -6.15 2.06 -0.82
CA LEU A 266 -6.75 2.22 -2.14
C LEU A 266 -5.68 2.52 -3.21
N ALA A 267 -4.81 3.50 -2.96
CA ALA A 267 -3.80 3.90 -3.93
C ALA A 267 -2.74 2.81 -4.18
N LEU A 268 -2.35 2.07 -3.14
CA LEU A 268 -1.43 0.95 -3.24
C LEU A 268 -2.02 -0.17 -4.11
N ASN A 269 -3.23 -0.64 -3.79
CA ASN A 269 -3.91 -1.70 -4.55
C ASN A 269 -4.12 -1.29 -6.01
N THR A 270 -4.52 -0.04 -6.24
CA THR A 270 -4.75 0.48 -7.60
C THR A 270 -3.44 0.53 -8.39
N SER A 271 -2.37 1.10 -7.82
CA SER A 271 -1.09 1.24 -8.51
C SER A 271 -0.41 -0.09 -8.83
N TYR A 272 -0.61 -1.13 -8.01
CA TYR A 272 -0.03 -2.46 -8.22
C TYR A 272 -0.77 -3.31 -9.26
N VAL A 273 -2.08 -3.11 -9.44
CA VAL A 273 -2.94 -4.02 -10.21
C VAL A 273 -3.46 -3.38 -11.50
N MET A 274 -3.77 -2.08 -11.49
CA MET A 274 -4.41 -1.44 -12.65
C MET A 274 -3.52 -1.38 -13.88
N GLU A 275 -2.21 -1.54 -13.75
CA GLU A 275 -1.31 -1.69 -14.89
C GLU A 275 -1.79 -2.78 -15.87
N PHE A 276 -2.19 -3.95 -15.37
CA PHE A 276 -2.60 -5.08 -16.22
C PHE A 276 -3.96 -4.82 -16.89
N PHE A 277 -4.87 -4.19 -16.16
CA PHE A 277 -6.15 -3.79 -16.72
C PHE A 277 -5.99 -2.73 -17.81
N LEU A 278 -5.16 -1.71 -17.58
CA LEU A 278 -4.87 -0.67 -18.57
C LEU A 278 -4.19 -1.23 -19.82
N GLN A 279 -3.30 -2.23 -19.69
CA GLN A 279 -2.72 -2.93 -20.83
C GLN A 279 -3.78 -3.64 -21.68
N THR A 280 -4.84 -4.14 -21.05
CA THR A 280 -5.97 -4.72 -21.79
C THR A 280 -6.71 -3.66 -22.61
N LEU A 281 -6.89 -2.45 -22.07
CA LEU A 281 -7.46 -1.32 -22.81
C LEU A 281 -6.58 -0.92 -24.00
N VAL A 282 -5.25 -0.91 -23.82
CA VAL A 282 -4.30 -0.64 -24.90
C VAL A 282 -4.43 -1.66 -26.02
N ARG A 283 -4.40 -2.96 -25.71
CA ARG A 283 -4.45 -4.03 -26.71
C ARG A 283 -5.72 -4.07 -27.52
N ARG A 284 -6.78 -3.58 -26.91
CA ARG A 284 -8.09 -3.44 -27.54
C ARG A 284 -8.20 -2.12 -28.31
N ASN A 285 -7.13 -1.35 -28.44
CA ASN A 285 -7.11 -0.03 -29.08
C ASN A 285 -8.14 0.95 -28.47
N VAL A 286 -8.47 0.77 -27.19
CA VAL A 286 -9.37 1.68 -26.45
C VAL A 286 -8.58 2.89 -25.95
N ILE A 287 -7.34 2.69 -25.51
CA ILE A 287 -6.42 3.75 -25.13
C ILE A 287 -5.06 3.54 -25.82
N HIS A 288 -4.28 4.60 -25.97
CA HIS A 288 -2.93 4.50 -26.53
C HIS A 288 -1.88 4.21 -25.44
N ASN A 289 -0.77 3.58 -25.81
CA ASN A 289 0.37 3.30 -24.91
C ASN A 289 0.85 4.53 -24.10
N PRO A 290 1.04 5.73 -24.70
CA PRO A 290 1.45 6.91 -23.95
C PRO A 290 0.42 7.32 -22.88
N THR A 291 -0.87 7.16 -23.15
CA THR A 291 -1.94 7.44 -22.20
C THR A 291 -1.88 6.48 -21.00
N MET A 292 -1.68 5.18 -21.25
CA MET A 292 -1.48 4.20 -20.19
C MET A 292 -0.28 4.58 -19.29
N LEU A 293 0.86 4.93 -19.89
CA LEU A 293 2.06 5.29 -19.13
C LEU A 293 1.84 6.53 -18.25
N ARG A 294 1.14 7.56 -18.77
CA ARG A 294 0.77 8.74 -17.98
C ARG A 294 -0.16 8.38 -16.81
N LEU A 295 -1.15 7.51 -17.04
CA LEU A 295 -2.04 7.03 -15.98
C LEU A 295 -1.30 6.22 -14.91
N GLN A 296 -0.31 5.40 -15.31
CA GLN A 296 0.54 4.69 -14.35
C GLN A 296 1.43 5.64 -13.55
N GLN A 297 2.04 6.65 -14.19
CA GLN A 297 2.83 7.68 -13.51
C GLN A 297 2.00 8.48 -12.50
N TRP A 298 0.76 8.80 -12.87
CA TRP A 298 -0.21 9.42 -11.97
C TRP A 298 -0.43 8.54 -10.74
N LEU A 299 -0.77 7.26 -10.94
CA LEU A 299 -1.00 6.32 -9.84
C LEU A 299 0.23 6.15 -8.94
N MET A 300 1.43 6.06 -9.51
CA MET A 300 2.67 5.97 -8.74
C MET A 300 2.91 7.22 -7.88
N THR A 301 2.57 8.40 -8.40
CA THR A 301 2.71 9.66 -7.65
C THR A 301 1.70 9.70 -6.50
N THR A 302 0.43 9.44 -6.80
CA THR A 302 -0.66 9.40 -5.81
C THR A 302 -0.38 8.39 -4.70
N SER A 303 0.06 7.18 -5.03
CA SER A 303 0.39 6.17 -4.03
C SER A 303 1.62 6.53 -3.19
N SER A 304 2.61 7.23 -3.78
CA SER A 304 3.81 7.67 -3.05
C SER A 304 3.50 8.79 -2.06
N ILE A 305 2.63 9.73 -2.43
CA ILE A 305 2.18 10.79 -1.52
C ILE A 305 1.43 10.18 -0.33
N ALA A 306 0.48 9.27 -0.59
CA ALA A 306 -0.25 8.57 0.47
C ALA A 306 0.69 7.74 1.37
N ALA A 307 1.70 7.09 0.78
CA ALA A 307 2.70 6.30 1.45
C ALA A 307 3.60 7.12 2.41
N MET A 308 4.10 8.28 1.94
CA MET A 308 4.86 9.20 2.77
C MET A 308 4.03 9.69 3.94
N TRP A 309 2.73 9.90 3.72
CA TRP A 309 1.82 10.37 4.75
C TRP A 309 1.61 9.35 5.88
N ILE A 310 1.49 8.06 5.57
CA ILE A 310 1.43 7.00 6.59
C ILE A 310 2.62 7.05 7.54
N LEU A 311 3.82 7.35 7.02
CA LEU A 311 5.04 7.44 7.83
C LEU A 311 5.15 8.75 8.60
N ALA A 312 4.67 9.84 8.01
CA ALA A 312 4.67 11.16 8.65
C ALA A 312 3.60 11.27 9.74
N GLY A 313 2.60 10.38 9.71
CA GLY A 313 1.42 10.41 10.55
C GLY A 313 1.74 10.48 12.05
N ARG A 314 1.71 11.69 12.59
CA ARG A 314 1.25 11.96 13.96
C ARG A 314 -0.27 12.01 13.88
N TYR A 315 -0.93 10.90 14.15
CA TYR A 315 -2.39 10.88 14.17
C TYR A 315 -2.86 11.38 15.54
N TYR A 316 -3.47 12.57 15.55
CA TYR A 316 -4.07 13.14 16.75
C TYR A 316 -5.50 12.61 16.85
N TYR A 317 -5.77 11.79 17.86
CA TYR A 317 -7.14 11.42 18.23
C TYR A 317 -7.60 12.32 19.37
N TYR A 318 -8.66 13.09 19.13
CA TYR A 318 -9.37 13.80 20.19
C TYR A 318 -10.42 12.86 20.78
N TYR A 319 -10.31 12.58 22.08
CA TYR A 319 -11.38 11.94 22.83
C TYR A 319 -12.24 13.05 23.43
N GLY A 320 -13.45 13.22 22.92
CA GLY A 320 -14.46 14.04 23.58
C GLY A 320 -15.01 13.26 24.76
N SER A 321 -14.31 13.27 25.89
CA SER A 321 -14.96 12.98 27.16
C SER A 321 -15.82 14.18 27.53
N SER A 322 -17.08 13.95 27.90
CA SER A 322 -17.96 14.98 28.47
C SER A 322 -17.52 15.47 29.86
N SER A 323 -16.38 15.01 30.37
CA SER A 323 -15.75 15.50 31.60
C SER A 323 -14.50 16.32 31.25
N GLN A 324 -14.47 17.54 31.77
CA GLN A 324 -13.70 18.69 31.31
C GLN A 324 -12.17 18.64 31.52
N ASP A 325 -11.57 17.54 32.01
CA ASP A 325 -10.21 17.63 32.60
C ASP A 325 -9.15 16.58 32.18
N ASP A 326 -9.37 15.68 31.21
CA ASP A 326 -8.27 14.79 30.75
C ASP A 326 -8.24 14.60 29.22
N GLU A 327 -7.53 15.51 28.55
CA GLU A 327 -7.20 15.41 27.13
C GLU A 327 -6.02 14.46 26.91
N THR A 328 -6.24 13.15 27.02
CA THR A 328 -5.20 12.16 26.69
C THR A 328 -5.17 11.84 25.20
N MET A 329 -4.11 12.34 24.57
CA MET A 329 -3.85 12.27 23.13
C MET A 329 -3.10 10.98 22.78
N SER A 330 -3.78 9.99 22.19
CA SER A 330 -3.12 8.78 21.70
C SER A 330 -2.52 9.01 20.31
N MET A 331 -1.21 8.83 20.17
CA MET A 331 -0.50 8.95 18.89
C MET A 331 -0.12 7.58 18.34
N ILE A 332 -0.56 7.26 17.13
CA ILE A 332 0.06 6.20 16.33
C ILE A 332 1.36 6.77 15.80
N HIS A 333 2.48 6.14 16.12
CA HIS A 333 3.79 6.57 15.66
C HIS A 333 4.48 5.45 14.89
N VAL A 334 4.57 5.64 13.57
CA VAL A 334 5.58 4.91 12.80
C VAL A 334 6.95 5.40 13.26
N ARG A 335 7.82 4.49 13.71
CA ARG A 335 9.12 4.85 14.28
C ARG A 335 10.14 4.99 13.14
N PRO A 336 10.61 6.21 12.78
CA PRO A 336 11.47 6.39 11.62
C PRO A 336 12.78 5.62 11.72
N LEU A 337 13.32 5.49 12.94
CA LEU A 337 14.55 4.75 13.21
C LEU A 337 14.38 3.24 12.96
N VAL A 338 13.20 2.67 13.28
CA VAL A 338 12.88 1.27 12.99
C VAL A 338 12.81 1.04 11.48
N CYS A 339 12.15 1.95 10.75
CA CYS A 339 12.09 1.92 9.30
C CYS A 339 13.48 2.03 8.65
N LEU A 340 14.31 2.95 9.14
CA LEU A 340 15.68 3.12 8.64
C LEU A 340 16.54 1.88 8.91
N MET A 341 16.47 1.33 10.13
CA MET A 341 17.20 0.11 10.49
C MET A 341 16.75 -1.07 9.62
N SER A 342 15.43 -1.23 9.42
CA SER A 342 14.88 -2.27 8.54
C SER A 342 15.39 -2.12 7.10
N LEU A 343 15.45 -0.88 6.57
CA LEU A 343 16.03 -0.60 5.26
C LEU A 343 17.52 -0.96 5.21
N VAL A 344 18.34 -0.45 6.13
CA VAL A 344 19.78 -0.67 6.13
C VAL A 344 20.11 -2.16 6.27
N LEU A 345 19.48 -2.85 7.24
CA LEU A 345 19.75 -4.26 7.49
C LEU A 345 19.37 -5.14 6.30
N ASN A 346 18.26 -4.84 5.62
CA ASN A 346 17.87 -5.59 4.42
C ASN A 346 18.69 -5.22 3.18
N LEU A 347 19.32 -4.05 3.13
CA LEU A 347 20.27 -3.70 2.07
C LEU A 347 21.61 -4.41 2.24
N VAL A 348 22.08 -4.58 3.49
CA VAL A 348 23.32 -5.28 3.85
C VAL A 348 23.12 -6.80 3.75
N HIS A 349 22.09 -7.32 4.40
CA HIS A 349 21.82 -8.76 4.51
C HIS A 349 20.61 -9.16 3.64
N ARG A 350 20.81 -9.05 2.32
CA ARG A 350 19.76 -9.34 1.32
C ARG A 350 19.30 -10.80 1.41
N HIS A 351 18.02 -11.04 1.12
CA HIS A 351 17.36 -12.36 1.14
C HIS A 351 17.01 -12.94 2.51
N HIS A 352 17.33 -12.24 3.59
CA HIS A 352 17.01 -12.65 4.96
C HIS A 352 15.89 -11.80 5.57
N ASP A 353 14.88 -11.47 4.77
CA ASP A 353 13.81 -10.51 5.14
C ASP A 353 13.16 -10.86 6.50
N VAL A 354 12.78 -12.12 6.70
CA VAL A 354 12.14 -12.58 7.95
C VAL A 354 13.07 -12.42 9.16
N PHE A 355 14.32 -12.87 9.02
CA PHE A 355 15.31 -12.79 10.10
C PHE A 355 15.62 -11.33 10.45
N ASN A 356 15.82 -10.48 9.45
CA ASN A 356 16.10 -9.06 9.62
C ASN A 356 14.93 -8.34 10.32
N VAL A 357 13.68 -8.67 9.95
CA VAL A 357 12.48 -8.13 10.60
C VAL A 357 12.42 -8.52 12.08
N MET A 358 12.61 -9.80 12.39
CA MET A 358 12.51 -10.30 13.77
C MET A 358 13.65 -9.77 14.65
N ILE A 359 14.88 -9.67 14.13
CA ILE A 359 16.00 -9.06 14.86
C ILE A 359 15.74 -7.59 15.13
N THR A 360 15.31 -6.85 14.11
CA THR A 360 15.01 -5.42 14.28
C THR A 360 13.93 -5.25 15.34
N ALA A 361 12.85 -6.04 15.27
CA ALA A 361 11.79 -6.02 16.28
C ALA A 361 12.31 -6.35 17.69
N GLY A 362 13.13 -7.39 17.84
CA GLY A 362 13.69 -7.79 19.13
C GLY A 362 14.65 -6.75 19.74
N VAL A 363 15.53 -6.16 18.94
CA VAL A 363 16.47 -5.12 19.39
C VAL A 363 15.71 -3.89 19.89
N PHE A 364 14.72 -3.43 19.15
CA PHE A 364 13.93 -2.26 19.54
C PHE A 364 12.99 -2.55 20.72
N TYR A 365 12.50 -3.79 20.85
CA TYR A 365 11.73 -4.20 22.02
C TYR A 365 12.60 -4.18 23.27
N TYR A 366 13.78 -4.80 23.21
CA TYR A 366 14.75 -4.78 24.32
C TYR A 366 15.15 -3.36 24.71
N TRP A 367 15.48 -2.51 23.72
CA TRP A 367 15.80 -1.10 23.96
C TRP A 367 14.66 -0.39 24.68
N GLN A 368 13.41 -0.63 24.27
CA GLN A 368 12.25 0.01 24.87
C GLN A 368 12.02 -0.44 26.32
N GLN A 369 12.27 -1.71 26.64
CA GLN A 369 12.18 -2.22 28.01
C GLN A 369 13.25 -1.62 28.94
N GLN A 370 14.41 -1.20 28.42
CA GLN A 370 15.47 -0.55 29.22
C GLN A 370 15.18 0.93 29.52
N LEU A 371 14.28 1.56 28.77
CA LEU A 371 13.90 2.96 28.96
C LEU A 371 12.70 3.14 29.92
N GLN A 372 12.04 2.04 30.28
CA GLN A 372 10.96 1.98 31.27
C GLN A 372 11.53 1.59 32.63
#